data_AF-C4P8F5-F1
#
_entry.id   AF-C4P8F5-F1
#
_cell.length_a   1.000
_cell.length_b   1.000
_cell.length_c   1.000
_cell.angle_alpha   90.00
_cell.angle_beta   90.00
_cell.angle_gamma   90.00
#
_symmetry.space_group_name_H-M   'P 1'
#
loop_
_entity.id
_entity.type
_entity.pdbx_description
1 polymer ?
#
loop_
_entity_poly.entity_id
_entity_poly.type
_entity_poly.pdbx_seq_one_letter_code
_entity_poly.pdbx_strand_id
1 'polypeptide(L)'
;FKFAGCPNDCVASVARADMSIIGTWRDDIQQDDTEVKKYVDGGLDIVNHVVMLCPTRCMRWKDNKLTIDNTNCVRCMHCINVMPKALAPGKDRGAAILLGSKAPIVEGAMLSTVIVPFIKMDDLTPLYELAEKIWEVWDEHGKARERVGELYLRLGFANFMEAIEVQPVPQMILHPRENPYV
;
A
#
# COMPACT_ATOMS: atom_id res chain seq x y z
N PHE A 1 -0.39 -15.16 5.96
CA PHE A 1 -1.18 -13.94 5.66
C PHE A 1 -1.35 -13.06 6.89
N LYS A 2 -1.52 -11.75 6.70
CA LYS A 2 -2.12 -10.81 7.66
C LYS A 2 -2.94 -9.77 6.90
N PHE A 3 -4.00 -9.26 7.52
CA PHE A 3 -4.97 -8.35 6.91
C PHE A 3 -5.09 -7.07 7.72
N ALA A 4 -4.79 -5.93 7.09
CA ALA A 4 -4.96 -4.60 7.65
C ALA A 4 -6.06 -3.85 6.90
N GLY A 5 -6.95 -3.17 7.63
CA GLY A 5 -8.06 -2.43 7.02
C GLY A 5 -7.66 -1.15 6.29
N CYS A 6 -6.48 -0.59 6.55
CA CYS A 6 -5.95 0.61 5.90
C CYS A 6 -4.42 0.71 6.03
N PRO A 7 -3.75 1.68 5.37
CA PRO A 7 -2.29 1.85 5.41
C PRO A 7 -1.69 2.19 6.78
N ASN A 8 -2.50 2.49 7.82
CA ASN A 8 -2.00 2.56 9.19
C ASN A 8 -1.49 1.21 9.71
N ASP A 9 -1.87 0.10 9.05
CA ASP A 9 -1.36 -1.26 9.28
C ASP A 9 -1.28 -1.69 10.76
N CYS A 10 -2.41 -1.59 11.47
CA CYS A 10 -2.48 -1.86 12.92
C CYS A 10 -2.09 -3.29 13.33
N VAL A 11 -2.00 -4.23 12.38
CA VAL A 11 -1.53 -5.61 12.63
C VAL A 11 -0.09 -5.83 12.18
N ALA A 12 0.58 -4.78 11.69
CA ALA A 12 1.92 -4.80 11.13
C ALA A 12 2.10 -5.92 10.08
N SER A 13 1.12 -6.04 9.18
CA SER A 13 1.11 -7.01 8.09
C SER A 13 2.38 -6.88 7.26
N VAL A 14 2.73 -5.65 6.83
CA VAL A 14 3.88 -5.36 5.94
C VAL A 14 5.22 -5.87 6.49
N ALA A 15 5.34 -6.04 7.80
CA ALA A 15 6.57 -6.48 8.45
C ALA A 15 6.53 -7.94 8.94
N ARG A 16 5.34 -8.54 9.06
CA ARG A 16 5.15 -9.78 9.85
C ARG A 16 4.30 -10.83 9.14
N ALA A 17 4.13 -10.73 7.82
CA ALA A 17 3.45 -11.72 7.01
C ALA A 17 4.10 -11.86 5.64
N ASP A 18 4.33 -13.11 5.21
CA ASP A 18 4.79 -13.38 3.85
C ASP A 18 3.92 -12.67 2.83
N MET A 19 2.60 -12.79 2.97
CA MET A 19 1.61 -12.07 2.16
C MET A 19 0.76 -11.14 3.03
N SER A 20 0.82 -9.86 2.71
CA SER A 20 0.22 -8.74 3.42
C SER A 20 -0.89 -8.14 2.59
N ILE A 21 -2.09 -8.05 3.17
CA ILE A 21 -3.27 -7.48 2.52
C ILE A 21 -3.60 -6.18 3.24
N ILE A 22 -3.45 -5.05 2.55
CA ILE A 22 -3.62 -3.72 3.14
C ILE A 22 -4.71 -2.98 2.41
N GLY A 23 -5.83 -2.71 3.09
CA GLY A 23 -6.98 -2.01 2.56
C GLY A 23 -6.63 -0.62 2.02
N THR A 24 -7.27 -0.22 0.92
CA THR A 24 -7.12 1.09 0.30
C THR A 24 -8.37 1.44 -0.52
N TRP A 25 -8.34 2.57 -1.22
CA TRP A 25 -9.40 3.03 -2.13
C TRP A 25 -8.79 3.64 -3.39
N ARG A 26 -9.59 3.82 -4.45
CA ARG A 26 -9.11 4.38 -5.74
C ARG A 26 -9.91 5.58 -6.26
N ASP A 27 -10.94 5.99 -5.55
CA ASP A 27 -11.68 7.23 -5.78
C ASP A 27 -11.23 8.36 -4.83
N ASP A 28 -11.95 9.46 -4.82
CA ASP A 28 -11.60 10.66 -4.08
C ASP A 28 -11.78 10.48 -2.56
N ILE A 29 -10.92 11.14 -1.77
CA ILE A 29 -11.15 11.31 -0.33
C ILE A 29 -12.49 12.03 -0.14
N GLN A 30 -13.32 11.49 0.73
CA GLN A 30 -14.57 12.14 1.13
C GLN A 30 -14.23 13.33 2.03
N GLN A 31 -14.77 14.52 1.74
CA GLN A 31 -14.51 15.75 2.47
C GLN A 31 -15.80 16.45 2.88
N ASP A 32 -15.92 16.81 4.15
CA ASP A 32 -16.95 17.69 4.70
C ASP A 32 -16.34 19.04 5.07
N ASP A 33 -16.60 20.05 4.24
CA ASP A 33 -16.10 21.42 4.44
C ASP A 33 -16.58 22.05 5.75
N THR A 34 -17.74 21.65 6.26
CA THR A 34 -18.28 22.15 7.53
C THR A 34 -17.46 21.62 8.70
N GLU A 35 -17.12 20.33 8.68
CA GLU A 35 -16.25 19.73 9.69
C GLU A 35 -14.81 20.22 9.58
N VAL A 36 -14.28 20.42 8.36
CA VAL A 36 -12.95 21.05 8.16
C VAL A 36 -12.90 22.41 8.86
N LYS A 37 -13.93 23.24 8.67
CA LYS A 37 -14.02 24.54 9.34
C LYS A 37 -14.05 24.42 10.86
N LYS A 38 -14.79 23.45 11.43
CA LYS A 38 -14.80 23.21 12.88
C LYS A 38 -13.42 22.84 13.43
N TYR A 39 -12.61 22.09 12.68
CA TYR A 39 -11.22 21.82 13.10
C TYR A 39 -10.40 23.11 13.17
N VAL A 40 -10.49 23.96 12.14
CA VAL A 40 -9.74 25.23 12.08
C VAL A 40 -10.21 26.20 13.16
N ASP A 41 -11.52 26.39 13.33
CA ASP A 41 -12.11 27.23 14.36
C ASP A 41 -11.81 26.69 15.78
N GLY A 42 -11.60 25.38 15.90
CA GLY A 42 -11.14 24.70 17.11
C GLY A 42 -9.65 24.83 17.41
N GLY A 43 -8.89 25.57 16.58
CA GLY A 43 -7.47 25.87 16.80
C GLY A 43 -6.49 24.97 16.03
N LEU A 44 -6.95 24.12 15.11
CA LEU A 44 -6.04 23.35 14.26
C LEU A 44 -5.33 24.27 13.27
N ASP A 45 -3.99 24.31 13.35
CA ASP A 45 -3.15 24.86 12.28
C ASP A 45 -3.11 23.89 11.09
N ILE A 46 -4.13 23.98 10.22
CA ILE A 46 -4.30 23.09 9.07
C ILE A 46 -3.14 23.19 8.07
N VAL A 47 -2.49 24.35 7.98
CA VAL A 47 -1.36 24.54 7.07
C VAL A 47 -0.17 23.72 7.58
N ASN A 48 0.24 23.90 8.83
CA ASN A 48 1.43 23.26 9.36
C ASN A 48 1.22 21.78 9.74
N HIS A 49 0.01 21.38 10.15
CA HIS A 49 -0.26 20.00 10.61
C HIS A 49 -0.90 19.09 9.57
N VAL A 50 -1.44 19.61 8.47
CA VAL A 50 -2.07 18.79 7.42
C VAL A 50 -1.42 19.04 6.07
N VAL A 51 -1.52 20.26 5.55
CA VAL A 51 -1.06 20.59 4.19
C VAL A 51 0.45 20.40 4.05
N MET A 52 1.22 20.94 5.00
CA MET A 52 2.68 20.89 4.96
C MET A 52 3.27 19.52 5.35
N LEU A 53 2.46 18.59 5.82
CA LEU A 53 2.87 17.22 6.14
C LEU A 53 2.35 16.19 5.11
N CYS A 54 1.55 16.61 4.13
CA CYS A 54 1.19 15.76 3.01
C CYS A 54 2.45 15.35 2.22
N PRO A 55 2.75 14.04 2.09
CA PRO A 55 4.01 13.58 1.49
C PRO A 55 4.16 13.96 0.02
N THR A 56 3.05 14.05 -0.72
CA THR A 56 3.05 14.43 -2.14
C THR A 56 2.70 15.89 -2.38
N ARG A 57 2.47 16.68 -1.32
CA ARG A 57 2.07 18.09 -1.44
C ARG A 57 0.81 18.29 -2.30
N CYS A 58 -0.09 17.31 -2.34
CA CYS A 58 -1.29 17.35 -3.17
C CYS A 58 -2.47 18.12 -2.54
N MET A 59 -2.28 18.70 -1.36
CA MET A 59 -3.31 19.44 -0.63
C MET A 59 -3.06 20.94 -0.69
N ARG A 60 -4.12 21.75 -0.71
CA ARG A 60 -4.05 23.21 -0.66
C ARG A 60 -5.09 23.77 0.29
N TRP A 61 -4.68 24.74 1.11
CA TRP A 61 -5.58 25.56 1.91
C TRP A 61 -5.59 26.99 1.35
N LYS A 62 -6.77 27.46 0.92
CA LYS A 62 -6.96 28.83 0.40
C LYS A 62 -8.38 29.29 0.65
N ASP A 63 -8.58 30.55 1.02
CA ASP A 63 -9.90 31.16 1.17
C ASP A 63 -10.83 30.34 2.10
N ASN A 64 -10.27 29.83 3.20
CA ASN A 64 -10.92 28.90 4.15
C ASN A 64 -11.49 27.61 3.55
N LYS A 65 -10.91 27.15 2.43
CA LYS A 65 -11.28 25.91 1.75
C LYS A 65 -10.08 24.99 1.59
N LEU A 66 -10.28 23.72 1.95
CA LEU A 66 -9.34 22.65 1.68
C LEU A 66 -9.61 22.07 0.29
N THR A 67 -8.57 21.86 -0.50
CA THR A 67 -8.66 21.17 -1.79
C THR A 67 -7.62 20.05 -1.80
N ILE A 68 -8.01 18.88 -2.30
CA ILE A 68 -7.17 17.69 -2.38
C ILE A 68 -7.11 17.28 -3.84
N ASP A 69 -5.91 17.25 -4.42
CA ASP A 69 -5.65 16.59 -5.68
C ASP A 69 -5.48 15.08 -5.42
N ASN A 70 -6.57 14.33 -5.62
CA ASN A 70 -6.60 12.89 -5.38
C ASN A 70 -5.75 12.11 -6.39
N THR A 71 -5.51 12.64 -7.60
CA THR A 71 -4.67 11.98 -8.60
C THR A 71 -3.22 11.88 -8.12
N ASN A 72 -2.75 12.88 -7.38
CA ASN A 72 -1.41 12.88 -6.75
C ASN A 72 -1.42 12.41 -5.29
N CYS A 73 -2.54 11.87 -4.79
CA CYS A 73 -2.62 11.34 -3.43
C CYS A 73 -2.11 9.89 -3.36
N VAL A 74 -1.14 9.64 -2.48
CA VAL A 74 -0.61 8.29 -2.20
C VAL A 74 -1.34 7.57 -1.06
N ARG A 75 -2.45 8.14 -0.56
CA ARG A 75 -3.33 7.52 0.44
C ARG A 75 -2.62 7.11 1.74
N CYS A 76 -1.66 7.93 2.20
CA CYS A 76 -0.85 7.68 3.40
C CYS A 76 -1.60 7.77 4.74
N MET A 77 -2.92 8.02 4.74
CA MET A 77 -3.78 8.23 5.91
C MET A 77 -3.54 9.51 6.74
N HIS A 78 -2.42 10.24 6.58
CA HIS A 78 -2.08 11.39 7.44
C HIS A 78 -3.24 12.39 7.64
N CYS A 79 -3.79 12.95 6.56
CA CYS A 79 -4.86 13.95 6.68
C CYS A 79 -6.15 13.40 7.33
N ILE A 80 -6.51 12.14 7.03
CA ILE A 80 -7.66 11.44 7.62
C ILE A 80 -7.41 11.18 9.10
N ASN A 81 -6.20 10.79 9.48
CA ASN A 81 -5.82 10.55 10.88
C ASN A 81 -5.93 11.83 11.71
N VAL A 82 -5.56 12.99 11.15
CA VAL A 82 -5.65 14.29 11.84
C VAL A 82 -7.10 14.81 11.90
N MET A 83 -7.88 14.65 10.82
CA MET A 83 -9.25 15.20 10.72
C MET A 83 -10.31 14.12 10.41
N PRO A 84 -10.46 13.07 11.23
CA PRO A 84 -11.32 11.91 10.90
C PRO A 84 -12.82 12.22 10.84
N LYS A 85 -13.28 13.34 11.42
CA LYS A 85 -14.67 13.79 11.27
C LYS A 85 -14.92 14.51 9.94
N ALA A 86 -13.88 15.08 9.34
CA ALA A 86 -13.99 15.88 8.12
C ALA A 86 -13.55 15.11 6.88
N LEU A 87 -12.60 14.20 7.02
CA LEU A 87 -12.02 13.43 5.93
C LEU A 87 -12.21 11.94 6.16
N ALA A 88 -12.60 11.21 5.11
CA ALA A 88 -12.71 9.75 5.16
C ALA A 88 -12.17 9.08 3.88
N PRO A 89 -11.74 7.80 3.95
CA PRO A 89 -11.39 7.02 2.76
C PRO A 89 -12.50 7.05 1.72
N GLY A 90 -12.14 6.96 0.44
CA GLY A 90 -13.10 6.84 -0.65
C GLY A 90 -14.04 5.63 -0.53
N LYS A 91 -15.04 5.59 -1.42
CA LYS A 91 -16.07 4.55 -1.46
C LYS A 91 -15.68 3.38 -2.36
N ASP A 92 -14.83 3.60 -3.36
CA ASP A 92 -14.32 2.54 -4.23
C ASP A 92 -13.14 1.83 -3.56
N ARG A 93 -13.49 0.90 -2.67
CA ARG A 93 -12.56 0.21 -1.76
C ARG A 93 -12.04 -1.11 -2.33
N GLY A 94 -10.86 -1.50 -1.85
CA GLY A 94 -10.17 -2.75 -2.17
C GLY A 94 -8.95 -2.92 -1.27
N ALA A 95 -7.96 -3.68 -1.72
CA ALA A 95 -6.69 -3.82 -1.01
C ALA A 95 -5.49 -3.82 -1.97
N ALA A 96 -4.34 -3.36 -1.48
CA ALA A 96 -3.05 -3.66 -2.05
C ALA A 96 -2.54 -4.99 -1.48
N ILE A 97 -1.92 -5.80 -2.33
CA ILE A 97 -1.29 -7.07 -1.96
C ILE A 97 0.22 -6.90 -2.02
N LEU A 98 0.87 -7.22 -0.91
CA LEU A 98 2.32 -7.14 -0.77
C LEU A 98 2.90 -8.50 -0.37
N LEU A 99 4.12 -8.81 -0.81
CA LEU A 99 4.75 -10.12 -0.63
C LEU A 99 6.20 -10.03 -0.13
N GLY A 100 6.61 -10.99 0.70
CA GLY A 100 8.01 -11.29 1.02
C GLY A 100 8.52 -10.83 2.38
N SER A 101 7.67 -10.31 3.28
CA SER A 101 8.21 -9.88 4.59
C SER A 101 8.71 -11.05 5.42
N LYS A 102 9.84 -10.83 6.10
CA LYS A 102 10.46 -11.84 6.97
C LYS A 102 11.43 -11.20 7.97
N ALA A 103 11.66 -11.95 9.04
CA ALA A 103 12.73 -11.72 9.99
C ALA A 103 14.12 -11.96 9.33
N PRO A 104 15.23 -11.58 9.99
CA PRO A 104 16.56 -11.58 9.36
C PRO A 104 17.05 -12.88 8.74
N ILE A 105 16.73 -14.05 9.28
CA ILE A 105 17.35 -15.31 8.85
C ILE A 105 16.70 -15.81 7.53
N VAL A 106 17.45 -16.14 6.46
CA VAL A 106 18.93 -16.10 6.31
C VAL A 106 19.40 -14.82 5.61
N GLU A 107 18.72 -14.40 4.53
CA GLU A 107 19.18 -13.33 3.61
C GLU A 107 18.81 -11.89 4.05
N GLY A 108 18.70 -11.66 5.36
CA GLY A 108 18.34 -10.36 5.92
C GLY A 108 16.83 -10.16 6.13
N ALA A 109 16.51 -9.06 6.82
CA ALA A 109 15.13 -8.70 7.14
C ALA A 109 14.49 -8.00 5.94
N MET A 110 13.23 -8.32 5.68
CA MET A 110 12.49 -7.76 4.55
C MET A 110 11.12 -7.26 5.01
N LEU A 111 10.70 -6.13 4.48
CA LEU A 111 9.30 -5.72 4.44
C LEU A 111 8.66 -6.26 3.17
N SER A 112 7.34 -6.42 3.16
CA SER A 112 6.61 -6.86 1.98
C SER A 112 6.71 -5.81 0.86
N THR A 113 6.89 -6.27 -0.37
CA THR A 113 6.90 -5.45 -1.59
C THR A 113 5.55 -5.52 -2.28
N VAL A 114 5.05 -4.42 -2.85
CA VAL A 114 3.77 -4.39 -3.60
C VAL A 114 3.87 -5.30 -4.83
N ILE A 115 2.99 -6.28 -4.93
CA ILE A 115 2.85 -7.16 -6.11
C ILE A 115 1.54 -6.92 -6.86
N VAL A 116 0.48 -6.46 -6.16
CA VAL A 116 -0.77 -6.03 -6.80
C VAL A 116 -1.20 -4.71 -6.15
N PRO A 117 -1.17 -3.58 -6.86
CA PRO A 117 -1.50 -2.28 -6.28
C PRO A 117 -2.96 -2.15 -5.81
N PHE A 118 -3.88 -2.87 -6.47
CA PHE A 118 -5.29 -2.85 -6.12
C PHE A 118 -5.99 -4.11 -6.59
N ILE A 119 -6.71 -4.75 -5.68
CA ILE A 119 -7.68 -5.81 -5.95
C ILE A 119 -8.99 -5.50 -5.23
N LYS A 120 -10.12 -5.81 -5.87
CA LYS A 120 -11.42 -5.76 -5.20
C LYS A 120 -11.52 -6.87 -4.16
N MET A 121 -12.16 -6.56 -3.04
CA MET A 121 -12.30 -7.49 -1.90
C MET A 121 -13.77 -7.86 -1.63
N ASP A 122 -14.67 -7.51 -2.55
CA ASP A 122 -16.09 -7.91 -2.50
C ASP A 122 -16.26 -9.41 -2.82
N ASP A 123 -15.34 -9.96 -3.60
CA ASP A 123 -15.12 -11.38 -3.87
C ASP A 123 -13.64 -11.69 -3.61
N LEU A 124 -13.36 -12.77 -2.86
CA LEU A 124 -12.02 -13.18 -2.47
C LEU A 124 -11.39 -14.17 -3.45
N THR A 125 -12.15 -14.67 -4.42
CA THR A 125 -11.66 -15.64 -5.43
C THR A 125 -10.36 -15.17 -6.10
N PRO A 126 -10.25 -13.90 -6.57
CA PRO A 126 -9.01 -13.42 -7.17
C PRO A 126 -7.80 -13.40 -6.22
N LEU A 127 -8.04 -13.22 -4.91
CA LEU A 127 -6.98 -13.28 -3.89
C LEU A 127 -6.51 -14.72 -3.68
N TYR A 128 -7.43 -15.68 -3.65
CA TYR A 128 -7.11 -17.10 -3.50
C TYR A 128 -6.37 -17.65 -4.71
N GLU A 129 -6.83 -17.34 -5.92
CA GLU A 129 -6.14 -17.70 -7.17
C GLU A 129 -4.70 -17.16 -7.19
N LEU A 130 -4.49 -15.90 -6.76
CA LEU A 130 -3.15 -15.32 -6.65
C LEU A 130 -2.30 -16.07 -5.60
N ALA A 131 -2.87 -16.42 -4.45
CA ALA A 131 -2.15 -17.15 -3.42
C ALA A 131 -1.76 -18.55 -3.88
N GLU A 132 -2.65 -19.26 -4.59
CA GLU A 132 -2.40 -20.58 -5.17
C GLU A 132 -1.26 -20.53 -6.18
N LYS A 133 -1.27 -19.58 -7.13
CA LYS A 133 -0.16 -19.39 -8.08
C LYS A 133 1.18 -19.12 -7.38
N ILE A 134 1.18 -18.30 -6.33
CA ILE A 134 2.39 -18.05 -5.52
C ILE A 134 2.87 -19.33 -4.85
N TRP A 135 1.97 -20.14 -4.32
CA TRP A 135 2.32 -21.41 -3.69
C TRP A 135 2.85 -22.44 -4.67
N GLU A 136 2.26 -22.57 -5.85
CA GLU A 136 2.74 -23.47 -6.90
C GLU A 136 4.19 -23.15 -7.30
N VAL A 137 4.48 -21.87 -7.57
CA VAL A 137 5.83 -21.41 -7.90
C VAL A 137 6.79 -21.60 -6.71
N TRP A 138 6.34 -21.36 -5.48
CA TRP A 138 7.17 -21.50 -4.28
C TRP A 138 7.46 -22.96 -3.91
N ASP A 139 6.49 -23.86 -4.10
CA ASP A 139 6.64 -25.29 -3.83
C ASP A 139 7.61 -25.95 -4.82
N GLU A 140 7.49 -25.61 -6.11
CA GLU A 140 8.34 -26.19 -7.17
C GLU A 140 9.78 -25.66 -7.13
N HIS A 141 9.97 -24.37 -6.82
CA HIS A 141 11.29 -23.72 -6.93
C HIS A 141 11.94 -23.34 -5.61
N GLY A 142 11.21 -23.45 -4.49
CA GLY A 142 11.71 -23.14 -3.16
C GLY A 142 12.78 -24.12 -2.70
N LYS A 143 13.91 -23.58 -2.22
CA LYS A 143 14.89 -24.41 -1.52
C LYS A 143 14.37 -24.78 -0.13
N ALA A 144 14.96 -25.82 0.46
CA ALA A 144 14.66 -26.21 1.82
C ALA A 144 14.76 -25.00 2.79
N ARG A 145 13.63 -24.66 3.43
CA ARG A 145 13.49 -23.57 4.41
C ARG A 145 13.66 -22.16 3.84
N GLU A 146 13.62 -21.98 2.52
CA GLU A 146 13.67 -20.68 1.87
C GLU A 146 12.29 -20.02 1.91
N ARG A 147 12.24 -18.75 2.34
CA ARG A 147 10.99 -17.99 2.37
C ARG A 147 10.67 -17.43 0.99
N VAL A 148 9.39 -17.21 0.70
CA VAL A 148 8.95 -16.65 -0.60
C VAL A 148 9.64 -15.33 -0.95
N GLY A 149 9.95 -14.50 0.06
CA GLY A 149 10.72 -13.27 -0.12
C GLY A 149 12.14 -13.51 -0.66
N GLU A 150 12.81 -14.54 -0.16
CA GLU A 150 14.15 -14.93 -0.59
C GLU A 150 14.10 -15.61 -1.97
N LEU A 151 13.05 -16.40 -2.22
CA LEU A 151 12.83 -17.03 -3.52
C LEU A 151 12.75 -15.99 -4.64
N TYR A 152 11.90 -14.95 -4.52
CA TYR A 152 11.76 -13.99 -5.62
C TYR A 152 13.01 -13.12 -5.78
N LEU A 153 13.80 -12.90 -4.72
CA LEU A 153 15.10 -12.22 -4.85
C LEU A 153 16.09 -13.08 -5.64
N ARG A 154 16.11 -14.39 -5.38
CA ARG A 154 16.99 -15.35 -6.07
C ARG A 154 16.59 -15.58 -7.52
N LEU A 155 15.30 -15.73 -7.80
CA LEU A 155 14.79 -15.91 -9.18
C LEU A 155 14.84 -14.61 -9.98
N GLY A 156 14.86 -13.46 -9.30
CA GLY A 156 14.62 -12.16 -9.88
C GLY A 156 13.13 -11.82 -9.84
N PHE A 157 12.83 -10.61 -9.36
CA PHE A 157 11.44 -10.17 -9.12
C PHE A 157 10.58 -10.24 -10.39
N ALA A 158 11.11 -9.84 -11.55
CA ALA A 158 10.38 -9.88 -12.81
C ALA A 158 10.01 -11.31 -13.24
N ASN A 159 10.96 -12.25 -13.17
CA ASN A 159 10.72 -13.66 -13.49
C ASN A 159 9.68 -14.27 -12.55
N PHE A 160 9.73 -13.93 -11.26
CA PHE A 160 8.75 -14.39 -10.29
C PHE A 160 7.35 -13.81 -10.59
N MET A 161 7.23 -12.53 -10.95
CA MET A 161 5.95 -11.93 -11.38
C MET A 161 5.36 -12.62 -12.61
N GLU A 162 6.19 -12.91 -13.61
CA GLU A 162 5.77 -13.64 -14.82
C GLU A 162 5.25 -15.04 -14.47
N ALA A 163 5.95 -15.77 -13.61
CA ALA A 163 5.58 -17.13 -13.19
C ALA A 163 4.25 -17.19 -12.43
N ILE A 164 3.89 -16.13 -11.67
CA ILE A 164 2.59 -16.02 -11.00
C ILE A 164 1.53 -15.29 -11.85
N GLU A 165 1.84 -15.04 -13.11
CA GLU A 165 0.97 -14.37 -14.10
C GLU A 165 0.54 -12.95 -13.70
N VAL A 166 1.42 -12.21 -13.02
CA VAL A 166 1.21 -10.81 -12.63
C VAL A 166 1.99 -9.89 -13.55
N GLN A 167 1.30 -8.94 -14.19
CA GLN A 167 1.92 -7.95 -15.07
C GLN A 167 2.70 -6.91 -14.26
N PRO A 168 4.00 -6.68 -14.55
CA PRO A 168 4.79 -5.64 -13.88
C PRO A 168 4.23 -4.24 -14.13
N VAL A 169 4.13 -3.44 -13.06
CA VAL A 169 3.72 -2.02 -13.14
C VAL A 169 4.66 -1.14 -12.32
N PRO A 170 4.78 0.17 -12.65
CA PRO A 170 5.70 1.08 -11.95
C PRO A 170 5.52 1.13 -10.43
N GLN A 171 4.29 0.92 -9.94
CA GLN A 171 3.95 0.96 -8.51
C GLN A 171 4.60 -0.17 -7.69
N MET A 172 5.19 -1.17 -8.34
CA MET A 172 5.89 -2.27 -7.67
C MET A 172 7.30 -1.91 -7.21
N ILE A 173 7.88 -0.83 -7.76
CA ILE A 173 9.26 -0.42 -7.48
C ILE A 173 9.30 1.01 -6.95
N LEU A 174 10.27 1.29 -6.08
CA LEU A 174 10.52 2.65 -5.58
C LEU A 174 11.24 3.52 -6.62
N HIS A 175 12.18 2.92 -7.34
CA HIS A 175 12.92 3.54 -8.43
C HIS A 175 13.33 2.46 -9.44
N PRO A 176 13.47 2.79 -10.74
CA PRO A 176 14.08 1.89 -11.71
C PRO A 176 15.52 1.55 -11.32
N ARG A 177 15.99 0.39 -11.77
CA ARG A 177 17.39 -0.02 -11.57
C ARG A 177 18.35 1.03 -12.13
N GLU A 178 19.45 1.25 -11.41
CA GLU A 178 20.52 2.15 -11.83
C GLU A 178 21.64 1.44 -12.58
N ASN A 179 21.73 0.11 -12.42
CA ASN A 179 22.74 -0.70 -13.09
C ASN A 179 22.21 -1.21 -14.45
N PRO A 180 23.05 -1.24 -15.50
CA PRO A 180 22.61 -1.47 -16.89
C PRO A 180 22.43 -2.95 -17.28
N TYR A 181 22.53 -3.91 -16.34
CA TYR A 181 22.51 -5.35 -16.65
C TYR A 181 21.10 -5.92 -16.86
N VAL A 182 20.40 -5.43 -17.89
CA VAL A 182 19.01 -5.83 -18.21
C VAL A 182 18.88 -7.35 -18.29
#